data_AF-A0A7V0KRH8-F1
#
_entry.id   AF-A0A7V0KRH8-F1
#
_cell.length_a   1.000
_cell.length_b   1.000
_cell.length_c   1.000
_cell.angle_alpha   90.00
_cell.angle_beta   90.00
_cell.angle_gamma   90.00
#
_symmetry.space_group_name_H-M   'P 1'
#
loop_
_entity.id
_entity.type
_entity.pdbx_description
1 polymer ?
#
loop_
_entity_poly.entity_id
_entity_poly.type
_entity_poly.pdbx_seq_one_letter_code
_entity_poly.pdbx_strand_id
1 'polypeptide(L)'
;MPVGVVFVAACVVSPPGSGLGTKSTAPAKPAAVTKSAAPAKPAAAKPAAVAAAPRPAVTSTPKPRAGAVTIAAANPNAFNRLMRRHVKRHLPPWKDGNHNPNDPDVRLLQAPLVAFADLPKTRSGDGNGVAWVKALDEGKIHPRWKLNNPKAKPVVMNLNIVFDVKGSMPDVVYPHKAHTQWLDCSNCHPAIFIPRKGADQISMASIMMGKKCGVCHGRVAFPISDCMRCHSKGKSSLAKAKP
;
A
#
# COMPACT_ATOMS: atom_id res chain seq x y z
N MET A 1 -12.80 -20.23 61.07
CA MET A 1 -11.36 -20.23 61.38
C MET A 1 -10.58 -20.31 60.08
N PRO A 2 -9.83 -19.28 59.65
CA PRO A 2 -8.97 -19.40 58.48
C PRO A 2 -7.54 -19.75 58.91
N VAL A 3 -7.02 -20.86 58.38
CA VAL A 3 -5.61 -21.25 58.52
C VAL A 3 -4.83 -20.47 57.46
N GLY A 4 -3.94 -19.58 57.91
CA GLY A 4 -3.06 -18.78 57.05
C GLY A 4 -1.88 -19.60 56.55
N VAL A 5 -1.54 -19.44 55.27
CA VAL A 5 -0.28 -19.89 54.70
C VAL A 5 0.58 -18.67 54.43
N VAL A 6 1.66 -18.56 55.20
CA VAL A 6 2.75 -17.60 55.08
C VAL A 6 3.68 -18.09 53.96
N PHE A 7 3.98 -17.26 52.96
CA PHE A 7 5.13 -17.46 52.09
C PHE A 7 6.14 -16.35 52.28
N VAL A 8 7.33 -16.76 52.68
CA VAL A 8 8.51 -15.97 53.02
C VAL A 8 9.13 -15.41 51.74
N ALA A 9 9.37 -14.09 51.73
CA ALA A 9 10.18 -13.39 50.76
C ALA A 9 11.67 -13.60 51.07
N ALA A 10 12.44 -14.11 50.11
CA ALA A 10 13.90 -14.11 50.16
C ALA A 10 14.44 -13.09 49.14
N CYS A 11 15.01 -12.01 49.68
CA CYS A 11 15.78 -11.01 48.93
C CYS A 11 17.16 -11.57 48.59
N VAL A 12 17.57 -11.47 47.33
CA VAL A 12 18.98 -11.58 46.93
C VAL A 12 19.40 -10.26 46.31
N VAL A 13 20.37 -9.62 46.96
CA VAL A 13 20.97 -8.32 46.65
C VAL A 13 22.11 -8.52 45.64
N SER A 14 22.12 -7.72 44.57
CA SER A 14 23.27 -7.54 43.67
C SER A 14 23.66 -6.05 43.62
N PRO A 15 24.96 -5.71 43.54
CA PRO A 15 25.46 -4.35 43.76
C PRO A 15 25.40 -3.43 42.52
N PRO A 16 25.48 -2.09 42.71
CA PRO A 16 25.28 -1.11 41.65
C PRO A 16 26.57 -0.78 40.89
N GLY A 17 26.48 -0.78 39.55
CA GLY A 17 27.53 -0.28 38.65
C GLY A 17 27.44 1.23 38.45
N SER A 18 28.57 1.88 38.73
CA SER A 18 28.85 3.32 38.74
C SER A 18 28.40 4.11 37.51
N GLY A 19 27.87 5.30 37.77
CA GLY A 19 27.59 6.32 36.76
C GLY A 19 28.81 7.19 36.45
N LEU A 20 28.84 7.72 35.23
CA LEU A 20 29.53 8.97 34.90
C LEU A 20 28.60 9.81 34.03
N GLY A 21 28.10 10.91 34.60
CA GLY A 21 27.66 12.06 33.83
C GLY A 21 28.85 12.98 33.55
N THR A 22 28.88 13.63 32.40
CA THR A 22 28.55 15.07 32.30
C THR A 22 28.96 15.65 30.94
N LYS A 23 28.20 16.70 30.58
CA LYS A 23 28.53 17.84 29.69
C LYS A 23 28.02 17.82 28.25
N SER A 24 26.94 18.57 28.11
CA SER A 24 26.45 19.27 26.92
C SER A 24 27.49 20.23 26.33
N THR A 25 27.69 20.16 25.01
CA THR A 25 28.15 21.28 24.17
C THR A 25 27.60 21.12 22.75
N ALA A 26 26.95 22.18 22.24
CA ALA A 26 26.68 22.43 20.82
C ALA A 26 27.56 23.62 20.37
N PRO A 27 27.60 24.00 19.08
CA PRO A 27 27.92 23.21 17.89
C PRO A 27 29.17 23.77 17.17
N ALA A 28 29.93 22.92 16.47
CA ALA A 28 31.06 23.37 15.65
C ALA A 28 30.62 23.72 14.20
N LYS A 29 31.13 24.86 13.73
CA LYS A 29 30.95 25.50 12.42
C LYS A 29 31.46 24.61 11.26
N PRO A 30 30.84 24.61 10.07
CA PRO A 30 31.29 23.77 8.96
C PRO A 30 32.58 24.32 8.34
N ALA A 31 33.59 23.46 8.23
CA ALA A 31 34.81 23.70 7.46
C ALA A 31 34.54 23.50 5.96
N ALA A 32 35.04 24.42 5.16
CA ALA A 32 34.94 24.43 3.71
C ALA A 32 35.64 23.21 3.10
N VAL A 33 34.90 22.45 2.30
CA VAL A 33 35.47 21.43 1.40
C VAL A 33 35.75 22.10 0.07
N THR A 34 37.04 22.13 -0.27
CA THR A 34 37.58 22.61 -1.54
C THR A 34 37.13 21.72 -2.70
N LYS A 35 36.80 22.38 -3.82
CA LYS A 35 36.41 21.75 -5.08
C LYS A 35 37.59 20.98 -5.67
N SER A 36 37.50 19.66 -5.75
CA SER A 36 38.36 18.86 -6.63
C SER A 36 37.74 18.83 -8.04
N ALA A 37 38.55 19.24 -9.01
CA ALA A 37 38.25 19.31 -10.42
C ALA A 37 38.01 17.92 -11.02
N ALA A 38 37.03 17.84 -11.92
CA ALA A 38 36.72 16.66 -12.72
C ALA A 38 37.81 16.43 -13.80
N PRO A 39 38.24 15.17 -14.05
CA PRO A 39 39.13 14.87 -15.16
C PRO A 39 38.39 14.92 -16.50
N ALA A 40 39.07 15.48 -17.50
CA ALA A 40 38.57 15.70 -18.85
C ALA A 40 38.28 14.40 -19.60
N LYS A 41 37.20 14.43 -20.37
CA LYS A 41 36.69 13.37 -21.26
C LYS A 41 37.59 13.26 -22.51
N PRO A 42 38.09 12.08 -22.89
CA PRO A 42 38.83 11.92 -24.15
C PRO A 42 37.89 12.01 -25.36
N ALA A 43 38.36 12.68 -26.41
CA ALA A 43 37.66 12.88 -27.67
C ALA A 43 37.44 11.55 -28.42
N ALA A 44 36.25 11.40 -29.00
CA ALA A 44 35.87 10.24 -29.80
C ALA A 44 36.57 10.27 -31.18
N ALA A 45 37.38 9.25 -31.45
CA ALA A 45 37.90 8.98 -32.79
C ALA A 45 36.81 8.27 -33.63
N LYS A 46 36.63 8.72 -34.88
CA LYS A 46 35.73 8.08 -35.86
C LYS A 46 36.29 6.72 -36.28
N PRO A 47 35.49 5.63 -36.29
CA PRO A 47 35.94 4.36 -36.86
C PRO A 47 35.92 4.40 -38.39
N ALA A 48 37.00 3.94 -39.00
CA ALA A 48 37.14 3.69 -40.43
C ALA A 48 36.25 2.52 -40.86
N ALA A 49 35.70 2.61 -42.07
CA ALA A 49 34.87 1.58 -42.68
C ALA A 49 35.71 0.32 -42.99
N VAL A 50 35.31 -0.82 -42.42
CA VAL A 50 35.88 -2.14 -42.72
C VAL A 50 34.97 -2.83 -43.73
N ALA A 51 35.57 -3.26 -44.84
CA ALA A 51 34.91 -3.95 -45.94
C ALA A 51 34.29 -5.30 -45.48
N ALA A 52 33.10 -5.60 -46.00
CA ALA A 52 32.33 -6.79 -45.67
C ALA A 52 32.95 -8.06 -46.29
N ALA A 53 33.27 -9.05 -45.44
CA ALA A 53 33.56 -10.41 -45.86
C ALA A 53 32.25 -11.23 -45.98
N PRO A 54 32.10 -12.14 -46.97
CA PRO A 54 30.88 -12.89 -47.18
C PRO A 54 30.67 -13.94 -46.08
N ARG A 55 29.43 -14.04 -45.59
CA ARG A 55 28.99 -15.04 -44.60
C ARG A 55 28.84 -16.42 -45.27
N PRO A 56 29.24 -17.52 -44.60
CA PRO A 56 29.00 -18.86 -45.11
C PRO A 56 27.52 -19.23 -45.02
N ALA A 57 27.02 -19.95 -46.04
CA ALA A 57 25.66 -20.44 -46.12
C ALA A 57 25.39 -21.51 -45.07
N VAL A 58 24.37 -21.29 -44.23
CA VAL A 58 23.88 -22.29 -43.27
C VAL A 58 22.75 -23.06 -43.94
N THR A 59 22.99 -24.31 -44.30
CA THR A 59 21.97 -25.26 -44.74
C THR A 59 21.14 -25.68 -43.53
N SER A 60 19.82 -25.47 -43.61
CA SER A 60 18.88 -25.92 -42.58
C SER A 60 18.30 -27.28 -42.98
N THR A 61 18.56 -28.31 -42.18
CA THR A 61 17.86 -29.59 -42.26
C THR A 61 16.61 -29.54 -41.36
N PRO A 62 15.45 -30.09 -41.79
CA PRO A 62 14.23 -30.03 -41.00
C PRO A 62 14.28 -31.03 -39.83
N LYS A 63 14.05 -30.55 -38.60
CA LYS A 63 13.87 -31.36 -37.40
C LYS A 63 12.47 -32.03 -37.41
N PRO A 64 12.34 -33.30 -37.01
CA PRO A 64 11.04 -33.99 -37.02
C PRO A 64 10.05 -33.36 -36.05
N ARG A 65 8.80 -33.26 -36.49
CA ARG A 65 7.68 -32.62 -35.80
C ARG A 65 7.26 -33.49 -34.61
N ALA A 66 7.60 -33.07 -33.40
CA ALA A 66 7.04 -33.65 -32.18
C ALA A 66 5.52 -33.43 -32.16
N GLY A 67 4.79 -34.47 -31.78
CA GLY A 67 3.32 -34.52 -31.78
C GLY A 67 2.71 -33.35 -31.01
N ALA A 68 1.60 -32.83 -31.55
CA ALA A 68 0.84 -31.77 -30.93
C ALA A 68 0.28 -32.25 -29.59
N VAL A 69 0.84 -31.73 -28.49
CA VAL A 69 0.16 -31.74 -27.20
C VAL A 69 -1.01 -30.78 -27.34
N THR A 70 -2.21 -31.32 -27.51
CA THR A 70 -3.45 -30.54 -27.44
C THR A 70 -3.70 -30.15 -25.99
N ILE A 71 -3.08 -29.04 -25.56
CA ILE A 71 -3.59 -28.31 -24.41
C ILE A 71 -4.91 -27.71 -24.87
N ALA A 72 -6.03 -28.27 -24.39
CA ALA A 72 -7.34 -27.70 -24.60
C ALA A 72 -7.30 -26.21 -24.22
N ALA A 73 -7.43 -25.34 -25.22
CA ALA A 73 -7.36 -23.90 -25.02
C ALA A 73 -8.50 -23.49 -24.08
N ALA A 74 -8.14 -22.91 -22.93
CA ALA A 74 -9.08 -22.18 -22.11
C ALA A 74 -9.82 -21.15 -22.99
N ASN A 75 -11.14 -21.10 -22.84
CA ASN A 75 -12.12 -20.29 -23.61
C ASN A 75 -11.49 -19.22 -24.52
N PRO A 76 -11.60 -19.35 -25.86
CA PRO A 76 -10.97 -18.43 -26.81
C PRO A 76 -11.46 -17.00 -26.67
N ASN A 77 -12.60 -16.75 -26.01
CA ASN A 77 -13.14 -15.40 -25.78
C ASN A 77 -12.86 -14.85 -24.38
N ALA A 78 -11.94 -15.45 -23.61
CA ALA A 78 -11.59 -14.98 -22.27
C ALA A 78 -11.02 -13.54 -22.25
N PHE A 79 -10.46 -13.06 -23.36
CA PHE A 79 -9.98 -11.69 -23.51
C PHE A 79 -11.09 -10.65 -23.71
N ASN A 80 -12.31 -11.09 -24.07
CA ASN A 80 -13.41 -10.19 -24.35
C ASN A 80 -13.93 -9.57 -23.04
N ARG A 81 -13.58 -8.30 -22.82
CA ARG A 81 -13.98 -7.53 -21.62
C ARG A 81 -15.50 -7.32 -21.50
N LEU A 82 -16.26 -7.53 -22.58
CA LEU A 82 -17.72 -7.45 -22.59
C LEU A 82 -18.38 -8.70 -22.01
N MET A 83 -17.67 -9.83 -21.93
CA MET A 83 -18.17 -11.02 -21.26
C MET A 83 -18.03 -10.85 -19.74
N ARG A 84 -19.07 -11.25 -18.99
CA ARG A 84 -19.03 -11.22 -17.52
C ARG A 84 -17.86 -12.09 -17.05
N ARG A 85 -16.82 -11.43 -16.55
CA ARG A 85 -15.70 -12.11 -15.92
C ARG A 85 -16.20 -12.66 -14.58
N HIS A 86 -16.69 -13.90 -14.59
CA HIS A 86 -16.88 -14.67 -13.37
C HIS A 86 -15.51 -15.17 -12.89
N VAL A 87 -14.59 -14.25 -12.61
CA VAL A 87 -13.47 -14.60 -11.76
C VAL A 87 -14.12 -14.89 -10.41
N LYS A 88 -14.08 -16.15 -9.98
CA LYS A 88 -14.42 -16.51 -8.60
C LYS A 88 -13.50 -15.64 -7.73
N ARG A 89 -14.07 -14.60 -7.13
CA ARG A 89 -13.29 -13.68 -6.27
C ARG A 89 -12.96 -14.42 -4.98
N HIS A 90 -11.85 -14.04 -4.35
CA HIS A 90 -11.49 -14.57 -3.03
C HIS A 90 -11.33 -16.09 -3.00
N LEU A 91 -10.80 -16.67 -4.08
CA LEU A 91 -10.41 -18.07 -4.09
C LEU A 91 -9.52 -18.35 -2.88
N PRO A 92 -9.62 -19.56 -2.30
CA PRO A 92 -8.75 -19.93 -1.20
C PRO A 92 -7.28 -19.92 -1.65
N PRO A 93 -6.32 -19.73 -0.72
CA PRO A 93 -4.90 -19.59 -1.05
C PRO A 93 -4.36 -20.70 -1.97
N TRP A 94 -4.77 -21.96 -1.78
CA TRP A 94 -4.34 -23.08 -2.63
C TRP A 94 -4.94 -23.10 -4.05
N LYS A 95 -5.80 -22.14 -4.42
CA LYS A 95 -6.44 -22.00 -5.74
C LYS A 95 -6.36 -20.60 -6.32
N ASP A 96 -5.67 -19.66 -5.67
CA ASP A 96 -5.69 -18.26 -6.05
C ASP A 96 -4.67 -17.89 -7.14
N GLY A 97 -3.75 -18.80 -7.45
CA GLY A 97 -2.68 -18.61 -8.45
C GLY A 97 -1.52 -17.73 -7.96
N ASN A 98 -1.56 -17.25 -6.71
CA ASN A 98 -0.50 -16.47 -6.09
C ASN A 98 0.34 -17.31 -5.13
N HIS A 99 -0.25 -18.33 -4.50
CA HIS A 99 0.45 -19.24 -3.59
C HIS A 99 0.84 -20.55 -4.28
N ASN A 100 1.95 -21.16 -3.85
CA ASN A 100 2.36 -22.49 -4.31
C ASN A 100 1.38 -23.55 -3.78
N PRO A 101 0.61 -24.26 -4.64
CA PRO A 101 -0.39 -25.22 -4.17
C PRO A 101 0.22 -26.49 -3.55
N ASN A 102 1.50 -26.76 -3.79
CA ASN A 102 2.19 -27.95 -3.27
C ASN A 102 2.79 -27.72 -1.87
N ASP A 103 2.75 -26.48 -1.37
CA ASP A 103 3.19 -26.18 -0.02
C ASP A 103 2.11 -26.62 0.99
N PRO A 104 2.44 -27.50 1.95
CA PRO A 104 1.47 -27.99 2.93
C PRO A 104 0.90 -26.87 3.80
N ASP A 105 1.66 -25.79 4.04
CA ASP A 105 1.27 -24.70 4.94
C ASP A 105 0.20 -23.79 4.32
N VAL A 106 0.07 -23.77 2.99
CA VAL A 106 -0.94 -22.95 2.29
C VAL A 106 -2.37 -23.39 2.64
N ARG A 107 -2.56 -24.64 3.06
CA ARG A 107 -3.85 -25.15 3.55
C ARG A 107 -4.20 -24.69 4.96
N LEU A 108 -3.22 -24.22 5.73
CA LEU A 108 -3.43 -23.66 7.08
C LEU A 108 -3.96 -22.23 7.03
N LEU A 109 -3.77 -21.53 5.91
CA LEU A 109 -4.21 -20.16 5.72
C LEU A 109 -5.74 -20.06 5.62
N GLN A 110 -6.32 -19.11 6.33
CA GLN A 110 -7.75 -18.85 6.28
C GLN A 110 -8.18 -18.38 4.89
N ALA A 111 -9.18 -19.05 4.31
CA ALA A 111 -9.74 -18.66 3.02
C ALA A 111 -10.47 -17.30 3.13
N PRO A 112 -10.25 -16.34 2.20
CA PRO A 112 -10.83 -15.01 2.35
C PRO A 112 -12.37 -14.99 2.30
N LEU A 113 -13.00 -15.90 1.54
CA LEU A 113 -14.47 -16.03 1.55
C LEU A 113 -15.02 -16.38 2.93
N VAL A 114 -14.30 -17.21 3.69
CA VAL A 114 -14.67 -17.55 5.07
C VAL A 114 -14.45 -16.34 5.98
N ALA A 115 -13.32 -15.66 5.86
CA ALA A 115 -13.02 -14.46 6.64
C ALA A 115 -14.03 -13.33 6.43
N PHE A 116 -14.57 -13.20 5.21
CA PHE A 116 -15.46 -12.09 4.86
C PHE A 116 -16.94 -12.44 4.93
N ALA A 117 -17.32 -13.67 5.28
CA ALA A 117 -18.70 -14.16 5.21
C ALA A 117 -19.69 -13.25 5.95
N ASP A 118 -19.36 -12.88 7.19
CA ASP A 118 -20.26 -12.13 8.08
C ASP A 118 -20.10 -10.60 7.98
N LEU A 119 -19.14 -10.14 7.17
CA LEU A 119 -18.85 -8.72 7.02
C LEU A 119 -19.82 -8.05 6.03
N PRO A 120 -20.26 -6.81 6.32
CA PRO A 120 -21.17 -6.08 5.44
C PRO A 120 -20.54 -5.88 4.07
N LYS A 121 -21.35 -6.01 3.03
CA LYS A 121 -20.89 -5.90 1.65
C LYS A 121 -21.03 -4.48 1.10
N THR A 122 -20.15 -4.11 0.18
CA THR A 122 -20.32 -2.88 -0.60
C THR A 122 -21.43 -3.07 -1.62
N ARG A 123 -22.22 -2.02 -1.89
CA ARG A 123 -23.28 -2.05 -2.91
C ARG A 123 -22.72 -2.33 -4.31
N SER A 124 -21.55 -1.77 -4.62
CA SER A 124 -20.89 -1.93 -5.91
C SER A 124 -20.13 -3.26 -6.04
N GLY A 125 -19.83 -3.93 -4.92
CA GLY A 125 -19.00 -5.13 -4.91
C GLY A 125 -17.54 -4.86 -5.29
N ASP A 126 -17.07 -3.60 -5.27
CA ASP A 126 -15.70 -3.25 -5.65
C ASP A 126 -14.65 -3.77 -4.66
N GLY A 127 -13.42 -3.94 -5.15
CA GLY A 127 -12.30 -4.44 -4.36
C GLY A 127 -12.58 -5.85 -3.85
N ASN A 128 -12.49 -6.05 -2.53
CA ASN A 128 -12.85 -7.32 -1.88
C ASN A 128 -14.34 -7.43 -1.51
N GLY A 129 -15.17 -6.48 -1.95
CA GLY A 129 -16.61 -6.48 -1.69
C GLY A 129 -16.99 -6.21 -0.23
N VAL A 130 -16.05 -5.90 0.66
CA VAL A 130 -16.31 -5.63 2.09
C VAL A 130 -16.44 -4.12 2.33
N ALA A 131 -17.50 -3.71 3.01
CA ALA A 131 -17.71 -2.35 3.47
C ALA A 131 -16.98 -2.13 4.81
N TRP A 132 -15.66 -1.98 4.77
CA TRP A 132 -14.78 -1.94 5.95
C TRP A 132 -15.17 -0.89 7.01
N VAL A 133 -15.53 0.33 6.60
CA VAL A 133 -15.98 1.38 7.52
C VAL A 133 -17.27 0.98 8.22
N LYS A 134 -18.24 0.45 7.45
CA LYS A 134 -19.51 -0.06 8.01
C LYS A 134 -19.28 -1.23 8.97
N ALA A 135 -18.34 -2.12 8.66
CA ALA A 135 -17.99 -3.24 9.53
C ALA A 135 -17.44 -2.78 10.88
N LEU A 136 -16.63 -1.71 10.91
CA LEU A 136 -16.20 -1.10 12.16
C LEU A 136 -17.36 -0.43 12.91
N ASP A 137 -18.17 0.35 12.20
CA ASP A 137 -19.28 1.09 12.82
C ASP A 137 -20.33 0.14 13.43
N GLU A 138 -20.50 -1.05 12.82
CA GLU A 138 -21.34 -2.15 13.33
C GLU A 138 -20.66 -3.00 14.43
N GLY A 139 -19.40 -2.72 14.79
CA GLY A 139 -18.67 -3.51 15.79
C GLY A 139 -18.36 -4.95 15.34
N LYS A 140 -18.38 -5.25 14.04
CA LYS A 140 -18.00 -6.57 13.51
C LYS A 140 -16.49 -6.80 13.48
N ILE A 141 -15.72 -5.73 13.61
CA ILE A 141 -14.27 -5.79 13.70
C ILE A 141 -13.81 -4.97 14.90
N HIS A 142 -12.91 -5.55 15.68
CA HIS A 142 -12.32 -4.94 16.87
C HIS A 142 -10.80 -4.83 16.70
N PRO A 143 -10.29 -3.74 16.10
CA PRO A 143 -8.86 -3.55 15.92
C PRO A 143 -8.13 -3.49 17.26
N ARG A 144 -6.97 -4.13 17.32
CA ARG A 144 -6.03 -3.98 18.44
C ARG A 144 -5.11 -2.80 18.15
N TRP A 145 -5.01 -1.85 19.09
CA TRP A 145 -4.27 -0.60 18.90
C TRP A 145 -2.81 -0.67 19.30
N LYS A 146 -2.50 -1.52 20.28
CA LYS A 146 -1.13 -1.82 20.70
C LYS A 146 -0.98 -3.33 20.80
N LEU A 147 0.18 -3.82 20.39
CA LEU A 147 0.50 -5.25 20.48
C LEU A 147 0.48 -5.72 21.93
N ASN A 148 1.16 -4.97 22.82
CA ASN A 148 1.40 -5.37 24.20
C ASN A 148 0.39 -4.79 25.20
N ASN A 149 -0.57 -3.98 24.76
CA ASN A 149 -1.60 -3.42 25.63
C ASN A 149 -2.98 -3.59 24.99
N PRO A 150 -3.76 -4.61 25.44
CA PRO A 150 -5.08 -4.87 24.89
C PRO A 150 -6.11 -3.78 25.25
N LYS A 151 -5.84 -2.94 26.26
CA LYS A 151 -6.74 -1.86 26.71
C LYS A 151 -6.37 -0.49 26.13
N ALA A 152 -5.34 -0.42 25.28
CA ALA A 152 -4.97 0.83 24.62
C ALA A 152 -6.14 1.35 23.78
N LYS A 153 -6.41 2.65 23.87
CA LYS A 153 -7.47 3.31 23.09
C LYS A 153 -6.88 4.01 21.86
N PRO A 154 -7.61 4.07 20.75
CA PRO A 154 -7.18 4.79 19.56
C PRO A 154 -7.25 6.30 19.78
N VAL A 155 -6.37 7.01 19.10
CA VAL A 155 -6.52 8.45 18.88
C VAL A 155 -7.33 8.63 17.60
N VAL A 156 -8.65 8.75 17.73
CA VAL A 156 -9.54 8.99 16.60
C VAL A 156 -9.75 10.49 16.44
N MET A 157 -9.43 11.02 15.25
CA MET A 157 -9.63 12.43 14.93
C MET A 157 -10.83 12.60 14.01
N ASN A 158 -11.85 13.33 14.45
CA ASN A 158 -13.03 13.64 13.65
C ASN A 158 -12.89 14.99 12.93
N LEU A 159 -12.00 15.04 11.93
CA LEU A 159 -11.77 16.23 11.10
C LEU A 159 -11.84 15.87 9.62
N ASN A 160 -12.62 16.63 8.87
CA ASN A 160 -12.69 16.50 7.42
C ASN A 160 -11.83 17.57 6.75
N ILE A 161 -10.99 17.15 5.81
CA ILE A 161 -10.24 18.04 4.92
C ILE A 161 -10.94 18.03 3.57
N VAL A 162 -11.19 19.22 3.03
CA VAL A 162 -11.79 19.40 1.71
C VAL A 162 -10.70 19.85 0.75
N PHE A 163 -10.59 19.17 -0.39
CA PHE A 163 -9.73 19.55 -1.50
C PHE A 163 -10.58 20.08 -2.65
N ASP A 164 -10.34 21.33 -3.01
CA ASP A 164 -11.05 21.99 -4.10
C ASP A 164 -10.53 21.49 -5.45
N VAL A 165 -11.43 21.03 -6.30
CA VAL A 165 -11.09 20.43 -7.60
C VAL A 165 -11.36 21.43 -8.72
N LYS A 166 -10.32 21.74 -9.50
CA LYS A 166 -10.42 22.72 -10.61
C LYS A 166 -11.20 22.21 -11.85
N GLY A 167 -11.50 20.91 -11.94
CA GLY A 167 -12.29 20.29 -13.01
C GLY A 167 -13.78 20.17 -12.67
N SER A 168 -14.63 19.64 -13.55
CA SER A 168 -16.10 19.57 -13.38
C SER A 168 -16.59 18.71 -12.19
N MET A 169 -15.76 17.77 -11.74
CA MET A 169 -16.07 16.86 -10.64
C MET A 169 -16.32 17.60 -9.31
N PRO A 170 -17.13 17.02 -8.40
CA PRO A 170 -17.28 17.54 -7.03
C PRO A 170 -15.94 17.67 -6.30
N ASP A 171 -15.91 18.47 -5.24
CA ASP A 171 -14.74 18.56 -4.36
C ASP A 171 -14.55 17.27 -3.57
N VAL A 172 -13.29 17.00 -3.24
CA VAL A 172 -12.91 15.77 -2.53
C VAL A 172 -12.96 16.00 -1.03
N VAL A 173 -13.59 15.07 -0.31
CA VAL A 173 -13.59 15.06 1.16
C VAL A 173 -12.69 13.93 1.65
N TYR A 174 -11.74 14.28 2.51
CA TYR A 174 -10.92 13.34 3.25
C TYR A 174 -11.31 13.34 4.73
N PRO A 175 -11.97 12.28 5.22
CA PRO A 175 -12.35 12.17 6.63
C PRO A 175 -11.24 11.50 7.45
N HIS A 176 -10.66 12.21 8.43
CA HIS A 176 -9.68 11.59 9.34
C HIS A 176 -10.31 10.47 10.17
N LYS A 177 -11.59 10.55 10.53
CA LYS A 177 -12.25 9.56 11.40
C LYS A 177 -12.09 8.14 10.84
N ALA A 178 -12.49 7.95 9.58
CA ALA A 178 -12.43 6.64 8.93
C ALA A 178 -11.01 6.08 8.79
N HIS A 179 -10.00 6.95 8.71
CA HIS A 179 -8.59 6.55 8.60
C HIS A 179 -7.97 6.27 9.97
N THR A 180 -8.23 7.13 10.96
CA THR A 180 -7.70 7.03 12.33
C THR A 180 -8.38 5.95 13.17
N GLN A 181 -9.49 5.39 12.69
CA GLN A 181 -10.09 4.16 13.20
C GLN A 181 -9.32 2.88 12.81
N TRP A 182 -8.23 2.98 12.08
CA TRP A 182 -7.35 1.85 11.76
C TRP A 182 -5.87 2.21 11.84
N LEU A 183 -5.54 3.44 11.48
CA LEU A 183 -4.18 3.89 11.25
C LEU A 183 -3.77 4.94 12.27
N ASP A 184 -2.52 4.85 12.70
CA ASP A 184 -1.86 5.88 13.48
C ASP A 184 -1.41 7.06 12.60
N CYS A 185 -1.24 8.24 13.19
CA CYS A 185 -0.88 9.49 12.50
C CYS A 185 0.41 9.35 11.68
N SER A 186 1.36 8.57 12.20
CA SER A 186 2.67 8.29 11.59
C SER A 186 2.57 7.53 10.27
N ASN A 187 1.47 6.82 10.01
CA ASN A 187 1.26 6.15 8.72
C ASN A 187 1.09 7.14 7.56
N CYS A 188 0.69 8.38 7.86
CA CYS A 188 0.43 9.40 6.86
C CYS A 188 1.38 10.59 6.96
N HIS A 189 1.71 11.02 8.18
CA HIS A 189 2.49 12.22 8.42
C HIS A 189 3.90 11.93 8.94
N PRO A 190 4.91 12.69 8.49
CA PRO A 190 4.88 13.68 7.41
C PRO A 190 5.10 13.07 6.01
N ALA A 191 5.31 11.75 5.93
CA ALA A 191 5.84 11.09 4.74
C ALA A 191 4.92 11.18 3.51
N ILE A 192 3.61 10.93 3.68
CA ILE A 192 2.63 10.97 2.59
C ILE A 192 2.04 12.37 2.46
N PHE A 193 1.70 12.97 3.61
CA PHE A 193 1.11 14.30 3.69
C PHE A 193 1.84 15.13 4.72
N ILE A 194 2.01 16.42 4.43
CA ILE A 194 2.50 17.39 5.41
C ILE A 194 1.28 17.84 6.23
N PRO A 195 1.35 17.88 7.57
CA PRO A 195 0.23 18.27 8.43
C PRO A 195 -0.02 19.79 8.39
N ARG A 196 -0.22 20.33 7.19
CA ARG A 196 -0.43 21.75 6.90
C ARG A 196 -1.34 21.88 5.68
N LYS A 197 -2.42 22.65 5.82
CA LYS A 197 -3.37 22.89 4.72
C LYS A 197 -2.67 23.49 3.50
N GLY A 198 -2.93 22.93 2.32
CA GLY A 198 -2.39 23.42 1.05
C GLY A 198 -0.89 23.16 0.83
N ALA A 199 -0.22 22.43 1.72
CA ALA A 199 1.20 22.13 1.60
C ALA A 199 1.51 21.09 0.50
N ASP A 200 0.55 20.23 0.20
CA ASP A 200 0.70 19.12 -0.74
C ASP A 200 0.00 19.42 -2.07
N GLN A 201 0.71 19.19 -3.16
CA GLN A 201 0.12 19.15 -4.49
C GLN A 201 -0.35 17.72 -4.79
N ILE A 202 -1.64 17.57 -5.06
CA ILE A 202 -2.29 16.29 -5.32
C ILE A 202 -2.93 16.36 -6.70
N SER A 203 -2.70 15.34 -7.52
CA SER A 203 -3.34 15.19 -8.83
C SER A 203 -3.77 13.74 -9.03
N MET A 204 -4.76 13.49 -9.88
CA MET A 204 -5.14 12.10 -10.17
C MET A 204 -4.00 11.32 -10.83
N ALA A 205 -3.17 11.98 -11.63
CA ALA A 205 -1.97 11.37 -12.19
C ALA A 205 -1.02 10.87 -11.08
N SER A 206 -0.77 11.67 -10.04
CA SER A 206 0.09 11.24 -8.92
C SER A 206 -0.55 10.13 -8.09
N ILE A 207 -1.86 10.16 -7.91
CA ILE A 207 -2.63 9.09 -7.25
C ILE A 207 -2.52 7.77 -8.03
N MET A 208 -2.71 7.80 -9.35
CA MET A 208 -2.57 6.60 -10.20
C MET A 208 -1.15 6.02 -10.19
N MET A 209 -0.14 6.87 -9.97
CA MET A 209 1.26 6.45 -9.79
C MET A 209 1.57 5.97 -8.35
N GLY A 210 0.56 5.78 -7.50
CA GLY A 210 0.74 5.25 -6.15
C GLY A 210 1.23 6.28 -5.12
N LYS A 211 1.09 7.59 -5.40
CA LYS A 211 1.45 8.66 -4.46
C LYS A 211 0.20 9.20 -3.75
N LYS A 212 0.39 9.88 -2.63
CA LYS A 212 -0.69 10.51 -1.84
C LYS A 212 -1.79 9.48 -1.51
N CYS A 213 -3.03 9.72 -1.93
CA CYS A 213 -4.14 8.77 -1.72
C CYS A 213 -3.88 7.39 -2.34
N GLY A 214 -3.13 7.35 -3.44
CA GLY A 214 -2.79 6.13 -4.17
C GLY A 214 -1.80 5.21 -3.47
N VAL A 215 -1.17 5.65 -2.38
CA VAL A 215 -0.35 4.76 -1.54
C VAL A 215 -1.20 3.60 -1.01
N CYS A 216 -2.48 3.87 -0.72
CA CYS A 216 -3.40 2.90 -0.15
C CYS A 216 -4.58 2.54 -1.08
N HIS A 217 -5.24 3.54 -1.68
CA HIS A 217 -6.39 3.31 -2.55
C HIS A 217 -5.96 2.61 -3.84
N GLY A 218 -6.60 1.48 -4.17
CA GLY A 218 -6.21 0.60 -5.29
C GLY A 218 -5.25 -0.53 -4.93
N ARG A 219 -4.66 -0.53 -3.73
CA ARG A 219 -3.83 -1.64 -3.23
C ARG A 219 -4.44 -2.32 -2.01
N VAL A 220 -4.67 -1.55 -0.94
CA VAL A 220 -5.21 -2.06 0.34
C VAL A 220 -6.60 -1.50 0.66
N ALA A 221 -7.02 -0.45 -0.03
CA ALA A 221 -8.35 0.15 0.07
C ALA A 221 -9.10 0.09 -1.27
N PHE A 222 -10.33 0.61 -1.30
CA PHE A 222 -11.19 0.61 -2.48
C PHE A 222 -10.47 1.16 -3.73
N PRO A 223 -10.85 0.70 -4.94
CA PRO A 223 -10.15 1.07 -6.17
C PRO A 223 -10.37 2.54 -6.51
N ILE A 224 -9.32 3.17 -7.08
CA ILE A 224 -9.32 4.58 -7.49
C ILE A 224 -10.37 4.88 -8.57
N SER A 225 -10.89 3.86 -9.27
CA SER A 225 -11.95 3.98 -10.28
C SER A 225 -13.32 4.36 -9.71
N ASP A 226 -13.55 4.23 -8.40
CA ASP A 226 -14.81 4.63 -7.76
C ASP A 226 -14.76 6.12 -7.37
N CYS A 227 -14.89 7.00 -8.38
CA CYS A 227 -14.65 8.43 -8.25
C CYS A 227 -15.50 9.10 -7.16
N MET A 228 -16.77 8.69 -7.03
CA MET A 228 -17.75 9.34 -6.14
C MET A 228 -17.49 9.05 -4.66
N ARG A 229 -16.65 8.06 -4.33
CA ARG A 229 -16.23 7.84 -2.93
C ARG A 229 -15.35 8.96 -2.40
N CYS A 230 -14.54 9.58 -3.25
CA CYS A 230 -13.69 10.69 -2.88
C CYS A 230 -14.40 12.03 -3.18
N HIS A 231 -14.94 12.16 -4.39
CA HIS A 231 -15.62 13.36 -4.90
C HIS A 231 -17.06 13.44 -4.37
N SER A 232 -17.21 13.70 -3.08
CA SER A 232 -18.48 13.61 -2.35
C SER A 232 -19.08 14.96 -1.95
N LYS A 233 -18.33 16.06 -2.09
CA LYS A 233 -18.84 17.40 -1.76
C LYS A 233 -19.15 18.17 -3.03
N GLY A 234 -20.42 18.49 -3.25
CA GLY A 234 -20.83 19.36 -4.36
C GLY A 234 -20.08 20.70 -4.31
N LYS A 235 -19.75 21.24 -5.48
CA LYS A 235 -19.07 22.53 -5.56
C LYS A 235 -19.98 23.63 -5.03
N SER A 236 -19.42 24.53 -4.22
CA SER A 236 -20.13 25.75 -3.86
C SER A 236 -20.33 26.63 -5.09
N SER A 237 -21.57 26.99 -5.41
CA SER A 237 -21.95 27.91 -6.49
C SER A 237 -21.39 29.33 -6.33
N LEU A 238 -20.80 29.67 -5.18
CA LEU A 238 -20.24 30.99 -4.86
C LEU A 238 -18.97 31.35 -5.65
N ALA A 239 -18.34 30.41 -6.36
CA ALA A 239 -17.19 30.69 -7.22
C ALA A 239 -17.59 31.16 -8.65
N LYS A 240 -18.90 31.21 -8.98
CA LYS A 240 -19.41 31.67 -10.29
C LYS A 240 -19.82 33.15 -10.31
N ALA A 241 -19.78 33.85 -9.18
CA ALA A 241 -20.10 35.27 -9.12
C ALA A 241 -18.82 36.10 -9.08
N LYS A 242 -18.17 36.27 -10.23
CA LYS A 242 -17.33 37.44 -10.47
C LYS A 242 -17.70 37.99 -11.85
N PRO A 243 -18.22 39.23 -11.93
CA PRO A 243 -18.57 39.87 -13.20
C PRO A 243 -17.34 40.07 -14.08
#